data_AF-A0A6M1KZ75-F1
#
_entry.id   AF-A0A6M1KZ75-F1
#
_cell.length_a   1.000
_cell.length_b   1.000
_cell.length_c   1.000
_cell.angle_alpha   90.00
_cell.angle_beta   90.00
_cell.angle_gamma   90.00
#
_symmetry.space_group_name_H-M   'P 1'
#
loop_
_entity.id
_entity.type
_entity.pdbx_description
1 polymer ?
#
loop_
_entity_poly.entity_id
_entity_poly.type
_entity_poly.pdbx_seq_one_letter_code
_entity_poly.pdbx_strand_id
1 'polypeptide(L)'
;MISDKDYNKLSEKVYDVDANKVTIPVRKNTDILNRYVKVLEAEDTLDNGMQAMAVAPIKGGEVSKSHIMIVYAGINHLTAI
;
A
#
# COMPACT_ATOMS: atom_id res chain seq x y z
N MET A 1 -17.32 -5.57 -0.97
CA MET A 1 -16.94 -4.90 0.30
C MET A 1 -15.58 -5.44 0.68
N ILE A 2 -14.66 -4.61 1.19
CA ILE A 2 -13.36 -5.09 1.69
C ILE A 2 -13.63 -6.02 2.87
N SER A 3 -13.00 -7.19 2.89
CA SER A 3 -13.12 -8.15 3.99
C SER A 3 -11.94 -8.03 4.96
N ASP A 4 -12.06 -8.64 6.14
CA ASP A 4 -10.95 -8.72 7.12
C ASP A 4 -9.71 -9.36 6.52
N LYS A 5 -9.91 -10.37 5.66
CA LYS A 5 -8.82 -11.00 4.92
C LYS A 5 -8.12 -10.02 3.97
N ASP A 6 -8.83 -9.05 3.41
CA ASP A 6 -8.23 -8.07 2.52
C ASP A 6 -7.43 -7.02 3.30
N TYR A 7 -7.84 -6.66 4.52
CA TYR A 7 -7.01 -5.81 5.40
C TYR A 7 -5.66 -6.47 5.71
N ASN A 8 -5.66 -7.78 6.01
CA ASN A 8 -4.40 -8.52 6.22
C ASN A 8 -3.51 -8.52 4.97
N LYS A 9 -4.09 -8.73 3.78
CA LYS A 9 -3.33 -8.62 2.53
C LYS A 9 -2.78 -7.21 2.31
N LEU A 10 -3.52 -6.16 2.69
CA LEU A 10 -3.04 -4.78 2.59
C LEU A 10 -1.85 -4.54 3.54
N SER A 11 -1.89 -5.06 4.77
CA SER A 11 -0.77 -4.96 5.70
C SER A 11 0.48 -5.70 5.24
N GLU A 12 0.33 -6.77 4.47
CA GLU A 12 1.48 -7.41 3.81
C GLU A 12 1.94 -6.58 2.60
N LYS A 13 1.00 -6.08 1.81
CA LYS A 13 1.28 -5.41 0.53
C LYS A 13 1.98 -4.06 0.70
N VAL A 14 1.81 -3.36 1.82
CA VAL A 14 2.49 -2.07 2.07
C VAL A 14 4.01 -2.21 2.12
N TYR A 15 4.54 -3.38 2.48
CA TYR A 15 5.98 -3.63 2.42
C TYR A 15 6.55 -3.61 1.00
N ASP A 16 5.74 -3.86 -0.03
CA ASP A 16 6.17 -3.78 -1.44
C ASP A 16 6.31 -2.32 -1.93
N VAL A 17 6.02 -1.31 -1.11
CA VAL A 17 6.33 0.09 -1.43
C VAL A 17 7.85 0.33 -1.37
N ASP A 18 8.56 -0.44 -0.56
CA ASP A 18 10.02 -0.40 -0.40
C ASP A 18 10.73 -0.80 -1.70
N ALA A 19 11.37 0.18 -2.34
CA ALA A 19 12.05 -0.04 -3.61
C ALA A 19 13.28 -0.95 -3.52
N ASN A 20 13.82 -1.16 -2.32
CA ASN A 20 15.02 -1.95 -2.08
C ASN A 20 14.72 -3.44 -1.85
N LYS A 21 13.46 -3.81 -1.62
CA LYS A 21 13.07 -5.21 -1.29
C LYS A 21 12.39 -5.92 -2.44
N VAL A 22 11.81 -5.19 -3.39
CA VAL A 22 11.11 -5.75 -4.53
C VAL A 22 11.59 -5.15 -5.84
N THR A 23 11.55 -5.94 -6.92
CA THR A 23 11.95 -5.47 -8.25
C THR A 23 11.02 -4.40 -8.81
N ILE A 24 9.73 -4.48 -8.48
CA ILE A 24 8.69 -3.56 -8.96
C ILE A 24 7.92 -3.04 -7.73
N PRO A 25 8.31 -1.87 -7.19
CA PRO A 25 7.65 -1.34 -6.01
C PRO A 25 6.23 -0.84 -6.30
N VAL A 26 5.38 -0.92 -5.29
CA VAL A 26 4.03 -0.35 -5.30
C VAL A 26 4.14 1.17 -5.31
N ARG A 27 3.54 1.80 -6.32
CA ARG A 27 3.52 3.26 -6.49
C ARG A 27 2.10 3.78 -6.65
N LYS A 28 1.93 5.10 -6.59
CA LYS A 28 0.70 5.79 -6.96
C LYS A 28 0.13 5.27 -8.28
N ASN A 29 -1.21 5.18 -8.34
CA ASN A 29 -1.98 4.66 -9.47
C ASN A 29 -1.83 3.16 -9.77
N THR A 30 -1.17 2.38 -8.91
CA THR A 30 -1.11 0.92 -9.04
C THR A 30 -2.45 0.29 -8.63
N ASP A 31 -2.92 -0.67 -9.41
CA ASP A 31 -4.04 -1.55 -9.06
C ASP A 31 -3.48 -2.77 -8.28
N ILE A 32 -3.95 -3.01 -7.07
CA ILE A 32 -3.51 -4.12 -6.21
C ILE A 32 -4.67 -5.05 -5.86
N LEU A 33 -4.36 -6.19 -5.22
CA LEU A 33 -5.35 -7.21 -4.81
C LEU A 33 -6.30 -7.61 -5.94
N ASN A 34 -5.74 -8.13 -7.04
CA ASN A 34 -6.50 -8.52 -8.24
C ASN A 34 -7.36 -7.38 -8.83
N ARG A 35 -6.85 -6.15 -8.76
CA ARG A 35 -7.45 -4.92 -9.34
C ARG A 35 -8.75 -4.46 -8.69
N TYR A 36 -8.99 -4.87 -7.45
CA TYR A 36 -10.14 -4.38 -6.67
C TYR A 36 -9.78 -3.17 -5.79
N VAL A 37 -8.51 -2.77 -5.74
CA VAL A 37 -8.02 -1.66 -4.91
C VAL A 37 -7.03 -0.81 -5.72
N LYS A 38 -7.19 0.52 -5.63
CA LYS A 38 -6.31 1.52 -6.23
C LYS A 38 -5.42 2.15 -5.17
N VAL A 39 -4.13 2.25 -5.46
CA VAL A 39 -3.19 3.07 -4.69
C VAL A 39 -3.35 4.54 -5.10
N LEU A 40 -3.75 5.36 -4.16
CA LEU A 40 -3.95 6.81 -4.33
C LEU A 40 -2.65 7.58 -4.13
N GLU A 41 -1.82 7.11 -3.20
CA GLU A 41 -0.47 7.63 -2.92
C GLU A 41 0.36 6.54 -2.23
N ALA A 42 1.67 6.57 -2.41
CA ALA A 42 2.60 5.66 -1.74
C ALA A 42 3.91 6.36 -1.44
N GLU A 43 4.38 6.22 -0.19
CA GLU A 43 5.58 6.86 0.32
C GLU A 43 6.53 5.80 0.89
N ASP A 44 7.77 5.82 0.40
CA ASP A 44 8.88 5.02 0.90
C ASP A 44 9.83 5.98 1.64
N THR A 45 9.67 6.07 2.96
CA THR A 45 10.36 7.09 3.75
C THR A 45 11.71 6.53 4.22
N LEU A 46 12.76 6.78 3.41
CA LEU A 46 14.10 6.27 3.68
C LEU A 46 14.68 6.74 5.03
N ASP A 47 14.32 7.94 5.47
CA ASP A 47 14.87 8.56 6.69
C ASP A 47 14.48 7.82 7.98
N ASN A 48 13.30 7.18 8.00
CA ASN A 48 12.78 6.47 9.18
C ASN A 48 12.50 4.99 8.91
N GLY A 49 12.80 4.50 7.71
CA GLY A 49 12.64 3.10 7.30
C GLY A 49 11.20 2.62 7.22
N MET A 50 10.20 3.51 7.24
CA MET A 50 8.78 3.18 7.16
C MET A 50 8.24 3.28 5.73
N GLN A 51 7.24 2.45 5.44
CA GLN A 51 6.46 2.49 4.20
C GLN A 51 5.01 2.85 4.51
N ALA A 52 4.40 3.63 3.63
CA ALA A 52 2.99 3.97 3.74
C ALA A 52 2.30 3.99 2.37
N MET A 53 1.02 3.64 2.35
CA MET A 53 0.17 3.83 1.18
C MET A 53 -1.25 4.24 1.55
N ALA A 54 -1.82 5.15 0.77
CA ALA A 54 -3.25 5.45 0.79
C ALA A 54 -3.93 4.65 -0.33
N VAL A 55 -5.01 3.92 0.00
CA VAL A 55 -5.71 3.06 -0.95
C VAL A 55 -7.22 3.25 -0.88
N ALA A 56 -7.90 2.99 -2.00
CA ALA A 56 -9.36 2.98 -2.08
C ALA A 56 -9.87 1.80 -2.92
N PRO A 57 -11.04 1.23 -2.58
CA PRO A 57 -11.62 0.14 -3.36
C PRO A 57 -12.14 0.64 -4.70
N ILE A 58 -12.04 -0.22 -5.72
CA ILE A 58 -12.63 -0.01 -7.04
C ILE A 58 -14.01 -0.68 -7.05
N LYS A 59 -15.07 0.07 -7.39
CA LYS A 59 -16.45 -0.42 -7.50
C LYS A 59 -17.01 0.02 -8.84
N GLY A 60 -17.52 -0.95 -9.63
CA GLY A 60 -18.09 -0.64 -10.94
C GLY A 60 -17.09 -0.02 -11.94
N GLY A 61 -15.79 -0.25 -11.76
CA GLY A 61 -14.74 0.36 -12.57
C GLY A 61 -14.24 1.72 -12.10
N GLU A 62 -14.87 2.32 -11.07
CA GLU A 62 -14.48 3.61 -10.52
C GLU A 62 -13.86 3.49 -9.12
N VAL A 63 -12.97 4.43 -8.79
CA VAL A 63 -12.32 4.51 -7.48
C VAL A 63 -13.29 5.12 -6.47
N SER A 64 -13.69 4.32 -5.48
CA SER A 64 -14.69 4.70 -4.48
C SER A 64 -14.07 5.51 -3.34
N LYS A 65 -14.16 6.84 -3.39
CA LYS A 65 -13.64 7.75 -2.34
C LYS A 65 -14.39 7.69 -1.00
N SER A 66 -15.49 6.96 -0.92
CA SER A 66 -16.27 6.77 0.32
C SER A 66 -15.48 6.11 1.46
N HIS A 67 -14.43 5.36 1.11
CA HIS A 67 -13.63 4.58 2.05
C HIS A 67 -12.18 4.64 1.59
N ILE A 68 -11.37 5.42 2.28
CA ILE A 68 -9.93 5.51 2.06
C ILE A 68 -9.27 4.86 3.27
N MET A 69 -8.34 3.94 3.00
CA MET A 69 -7.51 3.32 4.03
C MET A 69 -6.10 3.86 3.90
N ILE A 70 -5.48 4.19 5.02
CA ILE A 70 -4.06 4.50 5.08
C ILE A 70 -3.40 3.32 5.78
N VAL A 71 -2.47 2.68 5.08
CA VAL A 71 -1.79 1.47 5.51
C VAL A 71 -0.34 1.82 5.75
N TYR A 72 0.17 1.43 6.90
CA TYR A 72 1.55 1.68 7.32
C TYR A 72 2.26 0.35 7.52
N ALA A 73 3.50 0.26 7.05
CA ALA A 73 4.44 -0.77 7.43
C ALA A 73 5.39 -0.18 8.48
N GLY A 74 5.68 -0.97 9.51
CA GLY A 74 6.77 -0.65 10.44
C GLY A 74 8.13 -0.73 9.75
N ILE A 75 9.19 -0.45 10.51
CA ILE A 75 10.57 -0.45 10.03
C ILE A 75 10.90 -1.77 9.33
N ASN A 76 11.14 -1.73 8.02
CA ASN A 76 11.45 -2.92 7.21
C ASN A 76 12.95 -3.07 6.89
N HIS A 77 13.75 -2.13 7.40
CA HIS A 77 15.19 -2.13 7.34
C HIS A 77 15.70 -1.22 8.46
N LEU A 78 16.55 -1.76 9.35
CA LEU A 78 17.21 -0.97 10.38
C LEU A 78 18.17 0.00 9.68
N THR A 79 17.81 1.28 9.60
CA THR A 79 18.79 2.33 9.38
C THR A 79 19.64 2.39 10.64
N ALA A 80 20.76 1.67 10.65
CA ALA A 80 21.78 1.85 11.67
C ALA A 80 22.32 3.29 11.53
N ILE A 81 22.08 4.09 12.55
CA ILE A 81 22.62 5.45 12.71
C ILE A 81 24.07 5.33 13.19
#